data_AF-A0AAW8BXA5-F1
#
_entry.id   AF-A0AAW8BXA5-F1
#
_cell.length_a   1.000
_cell.length_b   1.000
_cell.length_c   1.000
_cell.angle_alpha   90.00
_cell.angle_beta   90.00
_cell.angle_gamma   90.00
#
_symmetry.space_group_name_H-M   'P 1'
#
loop_
_entity.id
_entity.type
_entity.pdbx_description
1 polymer ?
#
loop_
_entity_poly.entity_id
_entity_poly.type
_entity_poly.pdbx_seq_one_letter_code
_entity_poly.pdbx_strand_id
1 'polypeptide(L)'
;MTAAKSDVSRIPANARKPQDRKPKKTPAEKAAVKQLQAEAEDGYVTVEQCGVQLRIPVAGKIPLAAVIAFEQDENLRGTELLLGKEQWSAFLAANPTLDDFIAIGEKLEAITGNL
;
A
#
# COMPACT_ATOMS: atom_id res chain seq x y z
N MET A 1 42.46 -42.67 -11.62
CA MET A 1 41.51 -43.49 -10.85
C MET A 1 40.98 -42.66 -9.68
N THR A 2 39.67 -42.72 -9.53
CA THR A 2 38.71 -42.00 -8.69
C THR A 2 38.92 -42.13 -7.17
N ALA A 3 38.47 -41.12 -6.41
CA ALA A 3 37.87 -41.33 -5.09
C ALA A 3 36.87 -40.20 -4.77
N ALA A 4 35.58 -40.55 -4.81
CA ALA A 4 34.46 -39.72 -4.37
C ALA A 4 34.35 -39.76 -2.83
N LYS A 5 33.95 -38.64 -2.22
CA LYS A 5 33.36 -38.63 -0.87
C LYS A 5 32.09 -37.80 -0.89
N SER A 6 30.98 -38.52 -0.84
CA SER A 6 29.62 -38.03 -0.72
C SER A 6 29.41 -37.47 0.70
N ASP A 7 29.18 -36.17 0.83
CA ASP A 7 28.72 -35.57 2.09
C ASP A 7 27.18 -35.62 2.13
N VAL A 8 26.66 -36.58 2.90
CA VAL A 8 25.23 -36.80 3.09
C VAL A 8 24.72 -35.75 4.07
N SER A 9 24.08 -34.70 3.54
CA SER A 9 23.39 -33.68 4.34
C SER A 9 22.26 -34.33 5.15
N ARG A 10 22.50 -34.44 6.46
CA ARG A 10 21.70 -35.15 7.46
C ARG A 10 20.55 -34.26 7.93
N ILE A 11 19.62 -33.91 7.05
CA ILE A 11 18.39 -33.19 7.42
C ILE A 11 17.26 -34.23 7.60
N PRO A 12 16.69 -34.39 8.81
CA PRO A 12 15.58 -35.30 9.01
C PRO A 12 14.35 -34.78 8.24
N ALA A 13 13.65 -35.68 7.53
CA ALA A 13 12.48 -35.38 6.70
C ALA A 13 11.29 -34.74 7.44
N ASN A 14 11.35 -34.66 8.78
CA ASN A 14 10.31 -34.12 9.64
C ASN A 14 10.69 -32.79 10.32
N ALA A 15 11.72 -32.09 9.83
CA ALA A 15 12.02 -30.74 10.30
C ALA A 15 10.91 -29.78 9.86
N ARG A 16 10.24 -29.13 10.83
CA ARG A 16 9.31 -28.04 10.54
C ARG A 16 10.05 -26.99 9.73
N LYS A 17 9.55 -26.66 8.53
CA LYS A 17 10.09 -25.59 7.68
C LYS A 17 10.27 -24.33 8.54
N PRO A 18 11.40 -23.60 8.42
CA PRO A 18 11.57 -22.33 9.11
C PRO A 18 10.38 -21.42 8.78
N GLN A 19 9.59 -21.10 9.79
CA GLN A 19 8.47 -20.16 9.74
C GLN A 19 9.00 -18.72 9.76
N ASP A 20 9.98 -18.41 8.92
CA ASP A 20 10.59 -17.07 8.88
C ASP A 20 10.94 -16.64 7.46
N ARG A 21 9.97 -16.80 6.57
CA ARG A 21 9.94 -16.03 5.33
C ARG A 21 8.72 -15.15 5.34
N LYS A 22 8.77 -14.05 6.11
CA LYS A 22 8.05 -12.85 5.68
C LYS A 22 8.67 -12.47 4.32
N PRO A 23 7.91 -12.41 3.22
CA PRO A 23 8.47 -12.02 1.94
C PRO A 23 9.07 -10.62 2.12
N LYS A 24 10.40 -10.52 1.94
CA LYS A 24 11.06 -9.21 1.81
C LYS A 24 10.46 -8.58 0.56
N LYS A 25 9.76 -7.45 0.73
CA LYS A 25 9.21 -6.64 -0.36
C LYS A 25 10.21 -6.57 -1.50
N THR A 26 9.75 -6.92 -2.69
CA THR A 26 10.61 -6.99 -3.87
C THR A 26 11.24 -5.62 -4.15
N PRO A 27 12.42 -5.53 -4.78
CA PRO A 27 13.00 -4.24 -5.17
C PRO A 27 12.06 -3.41 -6.07
N ALA A 28 11.16 -4.06 -6.81
CA ALA A 28 10.08 -3.41 -7.55
C ALA A 28 9.05 -2.73 -6.63
N GLU A 29 8.59 -3.40 -5.57
CA GLU A 29 7.73 -2.78 -4.55
C GLU A 29 8.44 -1.65 -3.80
N LYS A 30 9.75 -1.77 -3.53
CA LYS A 30 10.51 -0.67 -2.92
C LYS A 30 10.67 0.53 -3.85
N ALA A 31 10.84 0.30 -5.14
CA ALA A 31 10.90 1.37 -6.13
C ALA A 31 9.55 2.06 -6.28
N ALA A 32 8.45 1.31 -6.29
CA ALA A 32 7.09 1.86 -6.28
C ALA A 32 6.83 2.70 -5.02
N VAL A 33 7.19 2.21 -3.84
CA VAL A 33 7.08 2.97 -2.58
C VAL A 33 7.96 4.22 -2.60
N LYS A 34 9.17 4.16 -3.18
CA LYS A 34 10.07 5.31 -3.26
C LYS A 34 9.59 6.37 -4.27
N GLN A 35 8.97 5.95 -5.37
CA GLN A 35 8.30 6.84 -6.31
C GLN A 35 7.09 7.51 -5.65
N LEU A 36 6.28 6.73 -4.92
CA LEU A 36 5.15 7.26 -4.16
C LEU A 36 5.57 8.26 -3.07
N GLN A 37 6.70 8.05 -2.43
CA GLN A 37 7.27 9.00 -1.48
C GLN A 37 7.78 10.28 -2.16
N ALA A 38 8.41 10.17 -3.33
CA ALA A 38 8.85 11.34 -4.10
C ALA A 38 7.66 12.14 -4.65
N GLU A 39 6.58 11.47 -5.08
CA GLU A 39 5.33 12.14 -5.44
C GLU A 39 4.68 12.79 -4.20
N ALA A 40 4.78 12.17 -3.02
CA ALA A 40 4.27 12.75 -1.77
C ALA A 40 4.94 14.08 -1.43
N GLU A 41 6.23 14.24 -1.75
CA GLU A 41 6.96 15.52 -1.65
C GLU A 41 6.44 16.57 -2.65
N ASP A 42 5.92 16.13 -3.81
CA ASP A 42 5.26 16.98 -4.82
C ASP A 42 3.78 17.29 -4.47
N GLY A 43 3.26 16.68 -3.39
CA GLY A 43 1.92 16.91 -2.85
C GLY A 43 0.84 15.98 -3.40
N TYR A 44 1.19 14.89 -4.08
CA TYR A 44 0.23 13.88 -4.56
C TYR A 44 0.80 12.47 -4.43
N VAL A 45 -0.03 11.45 -4.19
CA VAL A 45 0.42 10.06 -4.04
C VAL A 45 -0.49 9.16 -4.86
N THR A 46 0.10 8.32 -5.72
CA THR A 46 -0.67 7.45 -6.62
C THR A 46 -0.82 6.03 -6.05
N VAL A 47 -1.88 5.75 -5.31
CA VAL A 47 -2.14 4.42 -4.73
C VAL A 47 -2.97 3.57 -5.67
N GLU A 48 -2.50 2.37 -6.00
CA GLU A 48 -3.34 1.37 -6.69
C GLU A 48 -4.23 0.63 -5.67
N GLN A 49 -5.55 0.66 -5.88
CA GLN A 49 -6.51 -0.20 -5.19
C GLN A 49 -7.69 -0.66 -6.06
N CYS A 50 -8.14 -1.90 -5.85
CA CYS A 50 -9.17 -2.55 -6.68
C CYS A 50 -8.92 -2.45 -8.20
N GLY A 51 -7.65 -2.41 -8.64
CA GLY A 51 -7.29 -2.22 -10.05
C GLY A 51 -7.47 -0.78 -10.57
N VAL A 52 -7.75 0.17 -9.69
CA VAL A 52 -7.85 1.61 -9.98
C VAL A 52 -6.64 2.32 -9.39
N GLN A 53 -5.97 3.15 -10.19
CA GLN A 53 -4.93 4.06 -9.70
C GLN A 53 -5.59 5.32 -9.16
N LEU A 54 -5.45 5.53 -7.85
CA LEU A 54 -5.99 6.67 -7.11
C LEU A 54 -4.87 7.65 -6.78
N ARG A 55 -4.90 8.81 -7.42
CA ARG A 55 -4.05 9.95 -7.10
C ARG A 55 -4.65 10.74 -5.94
N ILE A 56 -4.06 10.56 -4.77
CA ILE A 56 -4.48 11.17 -3.52
C ILE A 56 -3.64 12.41 -3.24
N PRO A 57 -4.21 13.62 -3.11
CA PRO A 57 -3.47 14.78 -2.67
C PRO A 57 -2.99 14.61 -1.23
N VAL A 58 -1.73 14.96 -0.96
CA VAL A 58 -1.12 14.93 0.37
C VAL A 58 -0.49 16.28 0.72
N ALA A 59 -0.11 16.46 1.99
CA ALA A 59 0.47 17.71 2.52
C ALA A 59 -0.42 18.94 2.25
N GLY A 60 0.17 20.06 1.79
CA GLY A 60 -0.54 21.34 1.56
C GLY A 60 -1.52 21.34 0.38
N LYS A 61 -1.70 20.21 -0.31
CA LYS A 61 -2.66 20.05 -1.43
C LYS A 61 -3.97 19.38 -1.01
N ILE A 62 -4.08 18.95 0.26
CA ILE A 62 -5.30 18.35 0.79
C ILE A 62 -6.43 19.40 0.78
N PRO A 63 -7.61 19.11 0.18
CA PRO A 63 -8.74 20.01 0.21
C PRO A 63 -9.21 20.24 1.65
N LEU A 64 -9.37 21.50 2.07
CA LEU A 64 -9.84 21.83 3.42
C LEU A 64 -11.22 21.21 3.72
N ALA A 65 -12.08 21.10 2.72
CA ALA A 65 -13.37 20.43 2.86
C ALA A 65 -13.23 18.94 3.22
N ALA A 66 -12.17 18.26 2.75
CA ALA A 66 -11.90 16.88 3.13
C ALA A 66 -11.47 16.79 4.60
N VAL A 67 -10.59 17.70 5.06
CA VAL A 67 -10.17 17.79 6.46
C VAL A 67 -11.37 18.02 7.39
N ILE A 68 -12.24 18.96 7.05
CA ILE A 68 -13.45 19.26 7.82
C ILE A 68 -14.37 18.03 7.91
N ALA A 69 -14.50 17.26 6.83
CA ALA A 69 -15.28 16.02 6.84
C ALA A 69 -14.65 14.94 7.71
N PHE A 70 -13.32 14.80 7.70
CA PHE A 70 -12.61 13.89 8.61
C PHE A 70 -12.76 14.29 10.08
N GLU A 71 -12.73 15.59 10.39
CA GLU A 71 -12.98 16.10 11.76
C GLU A 71 -14.44 15.86 12.24
N GLN A 72 -15.37 15.66 11.31
CA GLN A 72 -16.78 15.33 11.61
C GLN A 72 -17.06 13.83 11.61
N ASP A 73 -16.02 12.98 11.64
CA ASP A 73 -16.11 11.52 11.51
C ASP A 73 -16.73 11.02 10.18
N GLU A 74 -16.90 11.91 9.20
CA GLU A 74 -17.43 11.59 7.87
C GLU A 74 -16.33 11.04 6.94
N ASN A 75 -15.67 9.96 7.33
CA ASN A 75 -14.52 9.38 6.63
C ASN A 75 -14.77 9.08 5.14
N LEU A 76 -15.97 8.60 4.80
CA LEU A 76 -16.39 8.37 3.41
C LEU A 76 -16.44 9.68 2.61
N ARG A 77 -17.03 10.72 3.20
CA ARG A 77 -17.15 12.03 2.57
C ARG A 77 -15.81 12.73 2.45
N GLY A 78 -14.97 12.61 3.49
CA GLY A 78 -13.59 13.09 3.48
C GLY A 78 -12.79 12.46 2.35
N THR A 79 -12.91 11.13 2.17
CA THR A 79 -12.21 10.41 1.11
C THR A 79 -12.74 10.74 -0.29
N GLU A 80 -14.06 10.91 -0.47
CA GLU A 80 -14.65 11.41 -1.72
C GLU A 80 -14.11 12.80 -2.08
N LEU A 81 -14.04 13.71 -1.10
CA LEU A 81 -13.55 15.08 -1.32
C LEU A 81 -12.04 15.11 -1.58
N LEU A 82 -11.29 14.20 -0.95
CA LEU A 82 -9.86 14.04 -1.13
C LEU A 82 -9.53 13.53 -2.55
N LEU A 83 -10.22 12.49 -3.01
CA LEU A 83 -10.01 11.87 -4.31
C LEU A 83 -10.65 12.66 -5.46
N GLY A 84 -11.75 13.36 -5.17
CA GLY A 84 -12.60 13.99 -6.17
C GLY A 84 -13.58 13.01 -6.82
N LYS A 85 -14.64 13.57 -7.43
CA LYS A 85 -15.78 12.79 -7.96
C LYS A 85 -15.38 11.76 -9.02
N GLU A 86 -14.42 12.06 -9.87
CA GLU A 86 -14.02 11.17 -10.97
C GLU A 86 -13.32 9.91 -10.45
N GLN A 87 -12.32 10.09 -9.58
CA GLN A 87 -11.59 8.98 -8.96
C GLN A 87 -12.46 8.18 -8.00
N TRP A 88 -13.31 8.87 -7.23
CA TRP A 88 -14.27 8.21 -6.35
C TRP A 88 -15.27 7.35 -7.13
N SER A 89 -15.77 7.85 -8.26
CA SER A 89 -16.68 7.09 -9.13
C SER A 89 -15.98 5.88 -9.75
N ALA A 90 -14.72 6.03 -10.18
CA ALA A 90 -13.92 4.91 -10.69
C ALA A 90 -13.67 3.85 -9.62
N PHE A 91 -13.35 4.28 -8.39
CA PHE A 91 -13.20 3.39 -7.25
C PHE A 91 -14.49 2.63 -6.97
N LEU A 92 -15.64 3.30 -6.87
CA LEU A 92 -16.94 2.65 -6.65
C LEU A 92 -17.35 1.72 -7.79
N ALA A 93 -17.00 2.06 -9.04
CA ALA A 93 -17.25 1.20 -10.20
C ALA A 93 -16.46 -0.11 -10.15
N ALA A 94 -15.30 -0.12 -9.48
CA ALA A 94 -14.52 -1.33 -9.22
C ALA A 94 -15.15 -2.22 -8.12
N ASN A 95 -16.29 -1.81 -7.56
CA ASN A 95 -17.05 -2.50 -6.52
C ASN A 95 -16.19 -2.83 -5.27
N PRO A 96 -15.63 -1.78 -4.64
CA PRO A 96 -14.67 -1.95 -3.56
C PRO A 96 -15.39 -2.37 -2.29
N THR A 97 -14.71 -3.18 -1.47
CA THR A 97 -15.22 -3.56 -0.16
C THR A 97 -14.82 -2.54 0.90
N LEU A 98 -15.41 -2.65 2.09
CA LEU A 98 -14.97 -1.85 3.24
C LEU A 98 -13.50 -2.10 3.60
N ASP A 99 -13.00 -3.32 3.35
CA ASP A 99 -11.60 -3.69 3.57
C ASP A 99 -10.67 -2.95 2.60
N ASP A 100 -11.06 -2.83 1.32
CA ASP A 100 -10.33 -2.05 0.32
C ASP A 100 -10.27 -0.56 0.70
N PHE A 101 -11.36 -0.03 1.24
CA PHE A 101 -11.43 1.35 1.73
C PHE A 101 -10.48 1.57 2.92
N ILE A 102 -10.48 0.68 3.91
CA ILE A 102 -9.56 0.73 5.05
C ILE A 102 -8.11 0.65 4.57
N ALA A 103 -7.82 -0.24 3.61
CA ALA A 103 -6.48 -0.39 3.05
C ALA A 103 -5.97 0.87 2.32
N ILE A 104 -6.86 1.72 1.77
CA ILE A 104 -6.46 3.04 1.24
C ILE A 104 -6.01 3.94 2.39
N GLY A 105 -6.78 4.00 3.48
CA GLY A 105 -6.45 4.76 4.69
C GLY A 105 -5.10 4.35 5.27
N GLU A 106 -4.88 3.05 5.47
CA GLU A 106 -3.61 2.53 5.99
C GLU A 106 -2.42 2.83 5.07
N LYS A 107 -2.60 2.70 3.75
CA LYS A 107 -1.54 3.05 2.77
C LYS A 107 -1.24 4.55 2.82
N LEU A 108 -2.26 5.39 2.98
CA LEU A 108 -2.08 6.83 3.12
C LEU A 108 -1.36 7.19 4.41
N GLU A 109 -1.79 6.65 5.56
CA GLU A 109 -1.12 6.86 6.84
C GLU A 109 0.32 6.36 6.82
N ALA A 110 0.61 5.25 6.14
CA ALA A 110 1.99 4.77 5.98
C ALA A 110 2.86 5.71 5.13
N ILE A 111 2.25 6.54 4.27
CA ILE A 111 2.95 7.47 3.38
C ILE A 111 3.03 8.87 4.01
N THR A 112 2.00 9.31 4.75
CA THR A 112 1.92 10.64 5.39
C THR A 112 2.34 10.65 6.86
N GLY A 113 2.21 9.53 7.58
CA GLY A 113 2.55 9.36 9.00
C GLY A 113 4.05 9.23 9.29
N ASN A 114 4.89 9.57 8.32
CA ASN A 114 6.33 9.74 8.49
C ASN A 114 6.73 11.22 8.36
N LEU A 115 5.84 12.12 8.79
CA LEU A 115 6.08 13.55 9.03
C LEU A 115 6.46 13.80 10.49
#